data_AF-A0A4V5PM17-F1
#
_entry.id   AF-A0A4V5PM17-F1
#
_cell.length_a   1.000
_cell.length_b   1.000
_cell.length_c   1.000
_cell.angle_alpha   90.00
_cell.angle_beta   90.00
_cell.angle_gamma   90.00
#
_symmetry.space_group_name_H-M   'P 1'
#
loop_
_entity.id
_entity.type
_entity.pdbx_description
1 polymer ?
#
loop_
_entity_poly.entity_id
_entity_poly.type
_entity_poly.pdbx_seq_one_letter_code
_entity_poly.pdbx_strand_id
1 'polypeptide(L)'
;MTDLEALATHHLREGERRFSRWDGALFEALVLGPGKRLAGNLDGSEASLRIFEAWLGLVVEAIGLGYIRPGLVGEGEGETPRARRPENLVELLFVDVLPDKLPALPVETRLGLLAKAWNLGEGLFGEPPWLNLCVAAAMAVPSASSNPGALLDLEGRLLKILDAALAPRARSTWKGPFSVRTVDLREVESAFLPGRVHFGAPTLVCVHDRKRPDLAAGVLLGARGAPNLAFRSPCLADKIEPDPSLPTVTLGQGVVYVSDTRVPLPHWKRGHSVAASRAGLVVATALDSQRLWLVESP
;
A
#
# COMPACT_ATOMS: atom_id res chain seq x y z
N MET A 1 -15.72 -12.92 -29.33
CA MET A 1 -14.62 -11.93 -29.31
C MET A 1 -15.05 -10.59 -29.89
N THR A 2 -15.77 -10.57 -31.01
CA THR A 2 -16.23 -9.36 -31.70
C THR A 2 -16.97 -8.35 -30.81
N ASP A 3 -17.80 -8.81 -29.86
CA ASP A 3 -18.56 -7.91 -28.98
C ASP A 3 -17.69 -7.22 -27.92
N LEU A 4 -16.65 -7.90 -27.40
CA LEU A 4 -15.73 -7.32 -26.41
C LEU A 4 -14.81 -6.26 -27.05
N GLU A 5 -14.38 -6.51 -28.29
CA GLU A 5 -13.59 -5.56 -29.08
C GLU A 5 -14.42 -4.31 -29.43
N ALA A 6 -15.70 -4.50 -29.76
CA ALA A 6 -16.63 -3.39 -29.99
C ALA A 6 -16.82 -2.54 -28.72
N LEU A 7 -17.00 -3.18 -27.55
CA LEU A 7 -17.08 -2.49 -26.27
C LEU A 7 -15.79 -1.71 -25.94
N ALA A 8 -14.62 -2.33 -26.10
CA ALA A 8 -13.34 -1.66 -25.86
C ALA A 8 -13.17 -0.44 -26.79
N THR A 9 -13.51 -0.58 -28.07
CA THR A 9 -13.47 0.52 -29.05
C THR A 9 -14.43 1.65 -28.68
N HIS A 10 -15.65 1.31 -28.24
CA HIS A 10 -16.62 2.28 -27.76
C HIS A 10 -16.07 3.08 -26.56
N HIS A 11 -15.53 2.39 -25.55
CA HIS A 11 -14.99 3.01 -24.34
C HIS A 11 -13.73 3.84 -24.58
N LEU A 12 -12.87 3.43 -25.53
CA LEU A 12 -11.72 4.24 -25.96
C LEU A 12 -12.17 5.63 -26.45
N ARG A 13 -13.17 5.66 -27.36
CA ARG A 13 -13.73 6.91 -27.90
C ARG A 13 -14.43 7.73 -26.82
N GLU A 14 -15.12 7.09 -25.89
CA GLU A 14 -15.75 7.77 -24.77
C GLU A 14 -14.72 8.43 -23.85
N GLY A 15 -13.59 7.77 -23.59
CA GLY A 15 -12.47 8.35 -22.83
C GLY A 15 -11.94 9.62 -23.50
N GLU A 16 -11.62 9.54 -24.80
CA GLU A 16 -11.15 10.67 -25.62
C GLU A 16 -12.12 11.86 -25.60
N ARG A 17 -13.42 11.57 -25.63
CA ARG A 17 -14.48 12.60 -25.65
C ARG A 17 -14.63 13.29 -24.30
N ARG A 18 -14.47 12.56 -23.19
CA ARG A 18 -14.86 13.02 -21.85
C ARG A 18 -13.72 13.62 -21.04
N PHE A 19 -12.47 13.21 -21.25
CA PHE A 19 -11.35 13.58 -20.39
C PHE A 19 -10.22 14.28 -21.15
N SER A 20 -9.81 15.45 -20.67
CA SER A 20 -8.70 16.22 -21.27
C SER A 20 -7.31 15.61 -21.03
N ARG A 21 -7.18 14.73 -20.04
CA ARG A 21 -5.94 14.00 -19.72
C ARG A 21 -6.04 12.51 -20.10
N TRP A 22 -6.89 12.19 -21.06
CA TRP A 22 -7.05 10.82 -21.52
C TRP A 22 -5.74 10.25 -22.06
N ASP A 23 -5.44 9.01 -21.65
CA ASP A 23 -4.30 8.24 -22.15
C ASP A 23 -4.83 6.97 -22.83
N GLY A 24 -4.99 7.05 -24.15
CA GLY A 24 -5.48 5.94 -24.97
C GLY A 24 -4.54 4.74 -24.99
N ALA A 25 -3.22 4.97 -24.97
CA ALA A 25 -2.23 3.90 -24.96
C ALA A 25 -2.27 3.12 -23.64
N LEU A 26 -2.41 3.83 -22.51
CA LEU A 26 -2.63 3.20 -21.21
C LEU A 26 -3.93 2.40 -21.19
N PHE A 27 -5.02 2.93 -21.73
CA PHE A 27 -6.29 2.21 -21.82
C PHE A 27 -6.16 0.92 -22.63
N GLU A 28 -5.57 0.99 -23.83
CA GLU A 28 -5.33 -0.19 -24.68
C GLU A 28 -4.47 -1.23 -23.96
N ALA A 29 -3.41 -0.80 -23.26
CA ALA A 29 -2.60 -1.69 -22.45
C ALA A 29 -3.40 -2.37 -21.31
N LEU A 30 -4.30 -1.63 -20.65
CA LEU A 30 -5.18 -2.21 -19.63
C LEU A 30 -6.19 -3.19 -20.22
N VAL A 31 -6.73 -2.93 -21.42
CA VAL A 31 -7.62 -3.85 -22.12
C VAL A 31 -6.87 -5.13 -22.52
N LEU A 32 -5.66 -5.02 -23.08
CA LEU A 32 -4.88 -6.16 -23.56
C LEU A 32 -4.24 -6.98 -22.43
N GLY A 33 -4.01 -6.38 -21.26
CA GLY A 33 -3.50 -7.04 -20.06
C GLY A 33 -4.65 -7.44 -19.11
N PRO A 34 -4.93 -6.66 -18.05
CA PRO A 34 -6.02 -6.88 -17.11
C PRO A 34 -7.37 -7.25 -17.74
N GLY A 35 -7.82 -6.48 -18.74
CA GLY A 35 -9.11 -6.72 -19.41
C GLY A 35 -9.17 -8.09 -20.07
N LYS A 36 -8.11 -8.51 -20.75
CA LYS A 36 -7.99 -9.85 -21.34
C LYS A 36 -8.05 -10.95 -20.28
N ARG A 37 -7.43 -10.76 -19.10
CA ARG A 37 -7.52 -11.72 -17.98
C ARG A 37 -8.92 -11.81 -17.43
N LEU A 38 -9.60 -10.67 -17.27
CA LEU A 38 -11.01 -10.64 -16.86
C LEU A 38 -11.89 -11.36 -17.87
N ALA A 39 -11.85 -10.95 -19.14
CA ALA A 39 -12.65 -11.50 -20.22
C ALA A 39 -12.44 -13.00 -20.42
N GLY A 40 -11.19 -13.47 -20.35
CA GLY A 40 -10.86 -14.89 -20.53
C GLY A 40 -11.42 -15.82 -19.44
N ASN A 41 -11.81 -15.27 -18.29
CA ASN A 41 -12.39 -16.00 -17.17
C ASN A 41 -13.91 -15.81 -17.04
N LEU A 42 -14.53 -15.02 -17.91
CA LEU A 42 -15.98 -14.85 -17.98
C LEU A 42 -16.60 -15.85 -18.95
N ASP A 43 -17.84 -16.26 -18.70
CA ASP A 43 -18.54 -17.31 -19.46
C ASP A 43 -19.19 -16.85 -20.77
N GLY A 44 -19.02 -15.58 -21.15
CA GLY A 44 -19.59 -14.99 -22.36
C GLY A 44 -21.10 -14.77 -22.33
N SER A 45 -21.78 -15.00 -21.20
CA SER A 45 -23.19 -14.66 -21.03
C SER A 45 -23.44 -13.15 -21.11
N GLU A 46 -24.70 -12.75 -21.31
CA GLU A 46 -25.10 -11.32 -21.27
C GLU A 46 -24.70 -10.66 -19.93
N ALA A 47 -24.84 -11.40 -18.82
CA ALA A 47 -24.40 -10.93 -17.50
C ALA A 47 -22.89 -10.68 -17.45
N SER A 48 -22.09 -11.60 -18.03
CA SER A 48 -20.64 -11.45 -18.16
C SER A 48 -20.24 -10.27 -19.04
N LEU A 49 -20.94 -10.04 -20.15
CA LEU A 49 -20.72 -8.86 -21.01
C LEU A 49 -20.97 -7.56 -20.23
N ARG A 50 -22.07 -7.48 -19.47
CA ARG A 50 -22.37 -6.33 -18.61
C ARG A 50 -21.32 -6.10 -17.52
N ILE A 51 -20.74 -7.16 -16.95
CA ILE A 51 -19.65 -7.05 -15.98
C ILE A 51 -18.39 -6.48 -16.63
N PHE A 52 -18.04 -6.97 -17.81
CA PHE A 52 -16.87 -6.48 -18.53
C PHE A 52 -17.04 -5.01 -18.95
N GLU A 53 -18.21 -4.65 -19.47
CA GLU A 53 -18.57 -3.27 -19.80
C GLU A 53 -18.49 -2.35 -18.58
N ALA A 54 -19.04 -2.77 -17.44
CA ALA A 54 -18.94 -2.00 -16.20
C ALA A 54 -17.48 -1.80 -15.74
N TRP A 55 -16.65 -2.83 -15.86
CA TRP A 55 -15.21 -2.71 -15.58
C TRP A 55 -14.52 -1.74 -16.55
N LEU A 56 -14.80 -1.81 -17.86
CA LEU A 56 -14.27 -0.87 -18.85
C LEU A 56 -14.66 0.57 -18.53
N GLY A 57 -15.92 0.82 -18.21
CA GLY A 57 -16.41 2.13 -17.80
C GLY A 57 -15.61 2.69 -16.62
N LEU A 58 -15.40 1.90 -15.57
CA LEU A 58 -14.64 2.34 -14.40
C LEU A 58 -13.15 2.54 -14.68
N VAL A 59 -12.55 1.74 -15.58
CA VAL A 59 -11.17 1.95 -16.03
C VAL A 59 -11.04 3.25 -16.83
N VAL A 60 -12.01 3.57 -17.69
CA VAL A 60 -12.06 4.86 -18.41
C VAL A 60 -12.09 6.01 -17.41
N GLU A 61 -12.98 5.97 -16.41
CA GLU A 61 -13.03 6.98 -15.35
C GLU A 61 -11.68 7.07 -14.60
N ALA A 62 -11.08 5.94 -14.23
CA ALA A 62 -9.84 5.91 -13.46
C ALA A 62 -8.66 6.56 -14.20
N ILE A 63 -8.54 6.31 -15.50
CA ILE A 63 -7.52 6.98 -16.34
C ILE A 63 -7.86 8.46 -16.48
N GLY A 64 -9.12 8.78 -16.81
CA GLY A 64 -9.57 10.15 -17.01
C GLY A 64 -9.37 11.06 -15.80
N LEU A 65 -9.54 10.52 -14.59
CA LEU A 65 -9.30 11.18 -13.31
C LEU A 65 -7.82 11.13 -12.86
N GLY A 66 -6.97 10.40 -13.57
CA GLY A 66 -5.54 10.25 -13.27
C GLY A 66 -5.23 9.38 -12.06
N TYR A 67 -6.16 8.48 -11.69
CA TYR A 67 -5.98 7.48 -10.64
C TYR A 67 -5.09 6.32 -11.10
N ILE A 68 -5.04 6.04 -12.41
CA ILE A 68 -4.08 5.12 -13.02
C ILE A 68 -3.21 5.93 -13.98
N ARG A 69 -1.87 5.75 -13.91
CA ARG A 69 -0.89 6.60 -14.63
C ARG A 69 0.04 5.80 -15.56
N PRO A 70 0.54 6.43 -16.65
CA PRO A 70 1.58 5.85 -17.50
C PRO A 70 2.93 5.81 -16.76
N GLY A 71 3.54 4.63 -16.73
CA GLY A 71 4.67 4.28 -15.85
C GLY A 71 4.55 2.86 -15.26
N LEU A 72 3.38 2.24 -15.45
CA LEU A 72 2.90 1.05 -14.75
C LEU A 72 2.61 -0.16 -15.66
N VAL A 73 2.81 -0.01 -16.98
CA VAL A 73 2.75 -1.10 -17.96
C VAL A 73 4.15 -1.21 -18.56
N GLY A 74 4.85 -2.31 -18.28
CA GLY A 74 6.28 -2.43 -18.52
C GLY A 74 6.66 -2.21 -19.99
N GLU A 75 7.36 -1.12 -20.27
CA GLU A 75 8.20 -0.99 -21.45
C GLU A 75 9.54 -1.67 -21.14
N GLY A 76 9.73 -2.90 -21.60
CA GLY A 76 11.00 -3.60 -21.47
C GLY A 76 10.90 -5.10 -21.78
N GLU A 77 11.18 -5.48 -23.03
CA GLU A 77 11.52 -6.86 -23.36
C GLU A 77 12.83 -7.23 -22.64
N GLY A 78 12.78 -8.21 -21.72
CA GLY A 78 13.98 -8.86 -21.18
C GLY A 78 14.31 -8.60 -19.71
N GLU A 79 13.65 -7.65 -19.03
CA GLU A 79 13.68 -7.61 -17.56
C GLU A 79 12.49 -8.40 -17.03
N THR A 80 12.72 -9.37 -16.13
CA THR A 80 11.64 -9.95 -15.32
C THR A 80 10.81 -8.79 -14.77
N PRO A 81 9.49 -8.71 -15.02
CA PRO A 81 8.68 -7.57 -14.60
C PRO A 81 8.90 -7.37 -13.11
N ARG A 82 9.61 -6.30 -12.71
CA ARG A 82 9.66 -5.92 -11.30
C ARG A 82 8.20 -5.77 -10.90
N ALA A 83 7.72 -6.66 -10.03
CA ALA A 83 6.31 -6.74 -9.66
C ALA A 83 5.74 -5.34 -9.45
N ARG A 84 4.85 -4.93 -10.37
CA ARG A 84 4.12 -3.66 -10.35
C ARG A 84 3.57 -3.48 -8.94
N ARG A 85 3.79 -2.31 -8.35
CA ARG A 85 3.22 -1.98 -7.04
C ARG A 85 2.18 -0.89 -7.23
N PRO A 86 0.94 -1.12 -6.84
CA PRO A 86 -0.11 -0.13 -7.02
C PRO A 86 0.16 1.08 -6.13
N GLU A 87 -0.04 2.27 -6.68
CA GLU A 87 0.14 3.54 -5.98
C GLU A 87 -1.12 4.00 -5.24
N ASN A 88 -2.23 3.31 -5.43
CA ASN A 88 -3.49 3.58 -4.74
C ASN A 88 -4.43 2.37 -4.82
N LEU A 89 -5.51 2.42 -4.05
CA LEU A 89 -6.46 1.32 -3.94
C LEU A 89 -7.23 1.07 -5.25
N VAL A 90 -7.56 2.12 -6.02
CA VAL A 90 -8.22 1.95 -7.33
C VAL A 90 -7.32 1.16 -8.26
N GLU A 91 -6.05 1.52 -8.34
CA GLU A 91 -5.08 0.82 -9.17
C GLU A 91 -4.93 -0.65 -8.75
N LEU A 92 -4.72 -0.91 -7.45
CA LEU A 92 -4.64 -2.28 -6.93
C LEU A 92 -5.86 -3.10 -7.34
N LEU A 93 -7.06 -2.56 -7.09
CA LEU A 93 -8.30 -3.31 -7.29
C LEU A 93 -8.58 -3.54 -8.76
N PHE A 94 -8.55 -2.49 -9.59
CA PHE A 94 -9.01 -2.59 -10.98
C PHE A 94 -7.97 -3.16 -11.94
N VAL A 95 -6.69 -3.12 -11.59
CA VAL A 95 -5.59 -3.60 -12.44
C VAL A 95 -5.08 -4.97 -12.01
N ASP A 96 -4.91 -5.17 -10.70
CA ASP A 96 -4.22 -6.36 -10.19
C ASP A 96 -5.18 -7.40 -9.60
N VAL A 97 -6.22 -6.97 -8.87
CA VAL A 97 -7.03 -7.91 -8.05
C VAL A 97 -8.33 -8.34 -8.73
N LEU A 98 -9.20 -7.41 -9.09
CA LEU A 98 -10.52 -7.71 -9.63
C LEU A 98 -10.46 -8.48 -10.96
N PRO A 99 -9.58 -8.14 -11.92
CA PRO A 99 -9.52 -8.88 -13.18
C PRO A 99 -9.30 -10.40 -13.01
N ASP A 100 -8.53 -10.79 -11.98
CA ASP A 100 -8.19 -12.19 -11.75
C ASP A 100 -9.15 -12.90 -10.79
N LYS A 101 -9.81 -12.16 -9.89
CA LYS A 101 -10.56 -12.73 -8.77
C LYS A 101 -12.07 -12.56 -8.87
N LEU A 102 -12.54 -11.50 -9.54
CA LEU A 102 -13.96 -11.23 -9.72
C LEU A 102 -14.71 -12.38 -10.40
N PRO A 103 -14.17 -13.07 -11.43
CA PRO A 103 -14.87 -14.16 -12.10
C PRO A 103 -15.10 -15.40 -11.22
N ALA A 104 -14.33 -15.57 -10.14
CA ALA A 104 -14.50 -16.69 -9.21
C ALA A 104 -15.67 -16.47 -8.22
N LEU A 105 -16.28 -15.29 -8.20
CA LEU A 105 -17.42 -14.96 -7.34
C LEU A 105 -18.76 -15.28 -8.00
N PRO A 106 -19.87 -15.43 -7.23
CA PRO A 106 -21.20 -15.57 -7.79
C PRO A 106 -21.58 -14.36 -8.66
N VAL A 107 -22.17 -14.60 -9.84
CA VAL A 107 -22.38 -13.59 -10.89
C VAL A 107 -23.18 -12.38 -10.40
N GLU A 108 -24.19 -12.63 -9.56
CA GLU A 108 -25.08 -11.66 -8.96
C GLU A 108 -24.36 -10.67 -8.01
N THR A 109 -23.19 -11.02 -7.50
CA THR A 109 -22.40 -10.16 -6.60
C THR A 109 -21.40 -9.26 -7.33
N ARG A 110 -21.02 -9.61 -8.56
CA ARG A 110 -19.85 -9.02 -9.24
C ARG A 110 -20.02 -7.54 -9.56
N LEU A 111 -21.20 -7.13 -10.07
CA LEU A 111 -21.48 -5.72 -10.36
C LEU A 111 -21.52 -4.86 -9.09
N GLY A 112 -22.17 -5.36 -8.03
CA GLY A 112 -22.21 -4.67 -6.74
C GLY A 112 -20.81 -4.51 -6.13
N LEU A 113 -19.95 -5.52 -6.29
CA LEU A 113 -18.57 -5.45 -5.85
C LEU A 113 -17.72 -4.46 -6.66
N LEU A 114 -17.90 -4.36 -7.98
CA LEU A 114 -17.22 -3.34 -8.80
C LEU A 114 -17.56 -1.92 -8.30
N ALA A 115 -18.84 -1.64 -8.09
CA ALA A 115 -19.28 -0.35 -7.55
C ALA A 115 -18.73 -0.09 -6.13
N LYS A 116 -18.75 -1.11 -5.26
CA LYS A 116 -18.19 -1.01 -3.90
C LYS A 116 -16.69 -0.72 -3.93
N ALA A 117 -15.93 -1.45 -4.76
CA ALA A 117 -14.50 -1.27 -4.94
C ALA A 117 -14.16 0.14 -5.44
N TRP A 118 -14.94 0.65 -6.40
CA TRP A 118 -14.82 2.01 -6.88
C TRP A 118 -15.02 3.02 -5.76
N ASN A 119 -16.17 2.98 -5.08
CA ASN A 119 -16.52 3.96 -4.05
C ASN A 119 -15.50 3.99 -2.90
N LEU A 120 -15.00 2.83 -2.48
CA LEU A 120 -13.97 2.75 -1.45
C LEU A 120 -12.62 3.31 -1.92
N GLY A 121 -12.22 3.00 -3.15
CA GLY A 121 -10.98 3.50 -3.75
C GLY A 121 -11.02 5.02 -3.96
N GLU A 122 -12.11 5.53 -4.53
CA GLU A 122 -12.36 6.95 -4.76
C GLU A 122 -12.40 7.72 -3.44
N GLY A 123 -13.09 7.19 -2.42
CA GLY A 123 -13.18 7.82 -1.10
C GLY A 123 -11.82 8.12 -0.47
N LEU A 124 -10.81 7.27 -0.71
CA LEU A 124 -9.44 7.48 -0.21
C LEU A 124 -8.67 8.60 -0.91
N PHE A 125 -9.14 9.10 -2.07
CA PHE A 125 -8.53 10.28 -2.70
C PHE A 125 -8.91 11.59 -2.01
N GLY A 126 -9.95 11.59 -1.15
CA GLY A 126 -10.25 12.71 -0.25
C GLY A 126 -9.35 12.78 0.98
N GLU A 127 -8.55 11.74 1.23
CA GLU A 127 -7.71 11.59 2.40
C GLU A 127 -6.24 11.97 2.10
N PRO A 128 -5.39 12.12 3.14
CA PRO A 128 -3.95 12.34 2.93
C PRO A 128 -3.33 11.25 2.04
N PRO A 129 -2.48 11.60 1.04
CA PRO A 129 -1.99 10.65 0.03
C PRO A 129 -1.33 9.38 0.59
N TRP A 130 -0.63 9.49 1.73
CA TRP A 130 0.02 8.36 2.38
C TRP A 130 -0.97 7.27 2.81
N LEU A 131 -2.23 7.62 3.12
CA LEU A 131 -3.24 6.67 3.59
C LEU A 131 -3.68 5.76 2.47
N ASN A 132 -3.92 6.30 1.27
CA ASN A 132 -4.31 5.53 0.10
C ASN A 132 -3.20 4.53 -0.31
N LEU A 133 -1.95 5.00 -0.34
CA LEU A 133 -0.78 4.15 -0.56
C LEU A 133 -0.64 3.05 0.52
N CYS A 134 -0.82 3.41 1.78
CA CYS A 134 -0.76 2.47 2.91
C CYS A 134 -1.83 1.38 2.78
N VAL A 135 -3.07 1.77 2.45
CA VAL A 135 -4.18 0.83 2.27
C VAL A 135 -3.90 -0.10 1.09
N ALA A 136 -3.51 0.45 -0.07
CA ALA A 136 -3.19 -0.35 -1.24
C ALA A 136 -2.09 -1.38 -0.92
N ALA A 137 -0.99 -0.95 -0.32
CA ALA A 137 0.12 -1.84 0.00
C ALA A 137 -0.24 -2.89 1.06
N ALA A 138 -1.04 -2.54 2.08
CA ALA A 138 -1.54 -3.50 3.07
C ALA A 138 -2.53 -4.51 2.47
N MET A 139 -3.37 -4.09 1.50
CA MET A 139 -4.32 -4.97 0.83
C MET A 139 -3.67 -5.91 -0.18
N ALA A 140 -2.49 -5.54 -0.73
CA ALA A 140 -1.73 -6.34 -1.67
C ALA A 140 -1.07 -7.60 -1.06
N VAL A 141 -1.04 -7.74 0.28
CA VAL A 141 -0.37 -8.85 0.97
C VAL A 141 -1.00 -10.21 0.59
N PRO A 142 -0.21 -11.22 0.14
CA PRO A 142 -0.69 -12.45 -0.49
C PRO A 142 -1.71 -13.30 0.30
N SER A 143 -1.67 -13.26 1.64
CA SER A 143 -2.63 -13.99 2.48
C SER A 143 -4.07 -13.54 2.23
N ALA A 144 -4.25 -12.32 1.73
CA ALA A 144 -5.53 -11.69 1.52
C ALA A 144 -5.95 -11.59 0.03
N SER A 145 -5.04 -11.87 -0.91
CA SER A 145 -5.33 -11.94 -2.36
C SER A 145 -5.52 -13.38 -2.86
N SER A 146 -5.19 -14.40 -2.05
CA SER A 146 -5.30 -15.80 -2.45
C SER A 146 -6.72 -16.34 -2.44
N ASN A 147 -7.59 -15.84 -1.55
CA ASN A 147 -8.99 -16.27 -1.43
C ASN A 147 -9.93 -15.26 -2.12
N PRO A 148 -10.64 -15.62 -3.21
CA PRO A 148 -11.61 -14.75 -3.86
C PRO A 148 -12.69 -14.22 -2.90
N GLY A 149 -13.11 -15.03 -1.92
CA GLY A 149 -14.09 -14.64 -0.91
C GLY A 149 -13.64 -13.46 -0.03
N ALA A 150 -12.33 -13.18 0.05
CA ALA A 150 -11.81 -12.01 0.76
C ALA A 150 -12.19 -10.67 0.11
N LEU A 151 -12.69 -10.69 -1.14
CA LEU A 151 -13.24 -9.49 -1.79
C LEU A 151 -14.64 -9.14 -1.31
N LEU A 152 -15.41 -10.12 -0.82
CA LEU A 152 -16.75 -9.87 -0.31
C LEU A 152 -16.70 -9.04 1.00
N ASP A 153 -15.62 -9.16 1.76
CA ASP A 153 -15.34 -8.37 2.97
C ASP A 153 -14.33 -7.23 2.72
N LEU A 154 -14.36 -6.60 1.53
CA LEU A 154 -13.43 -5.51 1.21
C LEU A 154 -13.51 -4.35 2.22
N GLU A 155 -14.72 -4.04 2.69
CA GLU A 155 -14.97 -2.98 3.68
C GLU A 155 -14.46 -3.35 5.07
N GLY A 156 -14.74 -4.55 5.59
CA GLY A 156 -14.21 -4.98 6.88
C GLY A 156 -12.69 -5.04 6.89
N ARG A 157 -12.07 -5.39 5.76
CA ARG A 157 -10.61 -5.31 5.57
C ARG A 157 -10.10 -3.87 5.57
N LEU A 158 -10.77 -2.97 4.86
CA LEU A 158 -10.42 -1.55 4.85
C LEU A 158 -10.50 -0.98 6.27
N LEU A 159 -11.61 -1.21 6.96
CA LEU A 159 -11.83 -0.75 8.34
C LEU A 159 -10.74 -1.25 9.27
N LYS A 160 -10.33 -2.52 9.21
CA LYS A 160 -9.21 -3.04 10.02
C LYS A 160 -7.89 -2.28 9.77
N ILE A 161 -7.60 -1.92 8.52
CA ILE A 161 -6.39 -1.16 8.17
C ILE A 161 -6.52 0.28 8.68
N LEU A 162 -7.67 0.92 8.46
CA LEU A 162 -7.94 2.29 8.90
C LEU A 162 -7.96 2.42 10.42
N ASP A 163 -8.58 1.48 11.14
CA ASP A 163 -8.58 1.41 12.60
C ASP A 163 -7.16 1.37 13.15
N ALA A 164 -6.27 0.58 12.53
CA ALA A 164 -4.87 0.54 12.92
C ALA A 164 -4.14 1.85 12.58
N ALA A 165 -4.43 2.45 11.43
CA ALA A 165 -3.73 3.63 10.94
C ALA A 165 -4.12 4.91 11.68
N LEU A 166 -5.40 5.03 12.03
CA LEU A 166 -6.03 6.20 12.61
C LEU A 166 -6.30 6.02 14.11
N ALA A 167 -5.87 4.91 14.71
CA ALA A 167 -6.01 4.65 16.14
C ALA A 167 -5.53 5.87 16.95
N PRO A 168 -6.39 6.47 17.80
CA PRO A 168 -5.98 7.59 18.63
C PRO A 168 -4.88 7.13 19.58
N ARG A 169 -3.86 7.97 19.75
CA ARG A 169 -2.76 7.73 20.70
C ARG A 169 -2.77 8.82 21.76
N ALA A 170 -2.52 8.40 22.99
CA ALA A 170 -2.30 9.35 24.09
C ALA A 170 -1.12 10.27 23.74
N ARG A 171 -1.18 11.51 24.22
CA ARG A 171 -0.09 12.45 24.03
C ARG A 171 1.14 11.94 24.77
N SER A 172 2.22 11.72 24.01
CA SER A 172 3.51 11.33 24.54
C SER A 172 4.00 12.30 25.60
N THR A 173 4.37 11.76 26.76
CA THR A 173 5.04 12.56 27.80
C THR A 173 6.56 12.62 27.61
N TRP A 174 7.12 11.70 26.81
CA TRP A 174 8.57 11.49 26.64
C TRP A 174 9.33 11.32 27.95
N LYS A 175 8.61 11.00 29.03
CA LYS A 175 9.11 10.71 30.36
C LYS A 175 8.71 9.27 30.60
N GLY A 176 9.70 8.38 30.75
CA GLY A 176 9.47 6.93 30.83
C GLY A 176 8.49 6.52 31.96
N PRO A 177 8.19 5.22 32.08
CA PRO A 177 8.90 4.10 31.48
C PRO A 177 8.55 3.91 30.00
N PHE A 178 9.58 3.71 29.18
CA PHE A 178 9.41 3.38 27.77
C PHE A 178 9.15 1.89 27.60
N SER A 179 8.23 1.53 26.70
CA SER A 179 8.08 0.14 26.26
C SER A 179 8.95 -0.12 25.02
N VAL A 180 9.48 -1.33 24.91
CA VAL A 180 10.31 -1.74 23.77
C VAL A 180 9.73 -3.01 23.15
N ARG A 181 9.54 -2.99 21.83
CA ARG A 181 9.10 -4.15 21.04
C ARG A 181 9.87 -4.22 19.73
N THR A 182 9.84 -5.37 19.06
CA THR A 182 10.53 -5.57 17.79
C THR A 182 9.58 -5.97 16.68
N VAL A 183 9.86 -5.53 15.45
CA VAL A 183 9.19 -5.97 14.23
C VAL A 183 10.21 -6.66 13.34
N ASP A 184 9.89 -7.84 12.82
CA ASP A 184 10.76 -8.60 11.94
C ASP A 184 10.42 -8.31 10.48
N LEU A 185 11.34 -7.68 9.74
CA LEU A 185 11.10 -7.31 8.35
C LEU A 185 11.35 -8.44 7.36
N ARG A 186 11.78 -9.63 7.83
CA ARG A 186 11.85 -10.83 6.99
C ARG A 186 10.49 -11.27 6.48
N GLU A 187 9.42 -10.91 7.20
CA GLU A 187 8.03 -11.16 6.79
C GLU A 187 7.62 -10.32 5.57
N VAL A 188 8.25 -9.16 5.37
CA VAL A 188 8.02 -8.31 4.19
C VAL A 188 8.84 -8.82 3.00
N GLU A 189 10.12 -9.07 3.23
CA GLU A 189 11.05 -9.56 2.23
C GLU A 189 12.24 -10.22 2.95
N SER A 190 12.47 -11.51 2.65
CA SER A 190 13.46 -12.33 3.35
C SER A 190 14.88 -11.76 3.31
N ALA A 191 15.24 -11.08 2.21
CA ALA A 191 16.54 -10.46 2.01
C ALA A 191 16.59 -8.98 2.45
N PHE A 192 15.52 -8.45 3.05
CA PHE A 192 15.44 -7.04 3.41
C PHE A 192 16.43 -6.68 4.51
N LEU A 193 17.26 -5.68 4.27
CA LEU A 193 18.24 -5.19 5.24
C LEU A 193 17.88 -3.77 5.68
N PRO A 194 17.27 -3.60 6.87
CA PRO A 194 16.79 -2.31 7.35
C PRO A 194 17.89 -1.26 7.41
N GLY A 195 17.62 -0.12 6.80
CA GLY A 195 18.56 0.98 6.60
C GLY A 195 18.09 2.26 7.25
N ARG A 196 18.14 3.35 6.48
CA ARG A 196 17.60 4.64 6.89
C ARG A 196 16.12 4.51 7.20
N VAL A 197 15.68 5.19 8.25
CA VAL A 197 14.26 5.26 8.64
C VAL A 197 13.80 6.69 8.79
N HIS A 198 12.53 6.92 8.44
CA HIS A 198 11.82 8.16 8.72
C HIS A 198 10.32 7.91 8.81
N PHE A 199 9.58 8.82 9.42
CA PHE A 199 8.13 8.76 9.47
C PHE A 199 7.52 9.51 8.28
N GLY A 200 6.56 8.89 7.60
CA GLY A 200 5.73 9.55 6.58
C GLY A 200 4.38 10.03 7.14
N ALA A 201 3.95 9.46 8.25
CA ALA A 201 2.85 9.93 9.08
C ALA A 201 3.15 9.55 10.54
N PRO A 202 2.41 10.04 11.55
CA PRO A 202 2.74 9.79 12.95
C PRO A 202 2.92 8.31 13.33
N THR A 203 2.18 7.40 12.71
CA THR A 203 2.25 5.95 12.94
C THR A 203 2.82 5.16 11.75
N LEU A 204 3.18 5.83 10.66
CA LEU A 204 3.66 5.19 9.44
C LEU A 204 5.16 5.44 9.26
N VAL A 205 5.95 4.37 9.32
CA VAL A 205 7.40 4.42 9.14
C VAL A 205 7.78 3.92 7.76
N CYS A 206 8.63 4.68 7.08
CA CYS A 206 9.35 4.25 5.89
C CYS A 206 10.72 3.72 6.31
N VAL A 207 11.01 2.48 5.92
CA VAL A 207 12.30 1.83 6.13
C VAL A 207 12.94 1.54 4.79
N HIS A 208 14.12 2.07 4.55
CA HIS A 208 14.85 1.85 3.29
C HIS A 208 15.73 0.61 3.39
N ASP A 209 15.83 -0.19 2.33
CA ASP A 209 16.80 -1.27 2.25
C ASP A 209 18.21 -0.69 2.09
N ARG A 210 19.19 -1.23 2.82
CA ARG A 210 20.58 -0.74 2.78
C ARG A 210 21.31 -1.05 1.48
N LYS A 211 20.92 -2.13 0.79
CA LYS A 211 21.60 -2.60 -0.42
C LYS A 211 20.86 -2.20 -1.70
N ARG A 212 19.53 -2.07 -1.62
CA ARG A 212 18.66 -1.84 -2.77
C ARG A 212 17.96 -0.48 -2.64
N PRO A 213 18.43 0.57 -3.36
CA PRO A 213 17.92 1.94 -3.18
C PRO A 213 16.43 2.09 -3.54
N ASP A 214 15.93 1.27 -4.47
CA ASP A 214 14.52 1.30 -4.91
C ASP A 214 13.57 0.50 -4.00
N LEU A 215 14.10 -0.09 -2.92
CA LEU A 215 13.33 -0.93 -2.02
C LEU A 215 13.14 -0.28 -0.67
N ALA A 216 11.88 -0.02 -0.34
CA ALA A 216 11.45 0.35 0.99
C ALA A 216 10.35 -0.58 1.52
N ALA A 217 10.22 -0.61 2.84
CA ALA A 217 9.12 -1.18 3.57
C ALA A 217 8.34 -0.05 4.24
N GLY A 218 7.01 -0.08 4.11
CA GLY A 218 6.10 0.69 4.94
C GLY A 218 5.75 -0.15 6.17
N VAL A 219 5.82 0.46 7.35
CA VAL A 219 5.42 -0.19 8.61
C VAL A 219 4.42 0.69 9.31
N LEU A 220 3.17 0.22 9.37
CA LEU A 220 2.11 0.83 10.14
C LEU A 220 2.21 0.34 11.59
N LEU A 221 2.40 1.28 12.50
CA LEU A 221 2.61 1.05 13.92
C LEU A 221 1.29 1.23 14.67
N GLY A 222 0.67 0.10 15.00
CA GLY A 222 -0.55 0.09 15.80
C GLY A 222 -0.36 0.69 17.19
N ALA A 223 -1.47 1.13 17.80
CA ALA A 223 -1.55 1.40 19.23
C ALA A 223 -1.21 0.14 20.05
N ARG A 224 -0.94 0.29 21.35
CA ARG A 224 -0.57 -0.84 22.23
C ARG A 224 -1.54 -2.02 22.05
N GLY A 225 -1.01 -3.18 21.67
CA GLY A 225 -1.79 -4.41 21.42
C GLY A 225 -2.38 -4.55 20.03
N ALA A 226 -2.42 -3.49 19.21
CA ALA A 226 -2.80 -3.59 17.81
C ALA A 226 -1.64 -4.19 16.97
N PRO A 227 -1.95 -5.01 15.95
CA PRO A 227 -0.93 -5.58 15.09
C PRO A 227 -0.20 -4.46 14.33
N ASN A 228 1.10 -4.66 14.09
CA ASN A 228 1.81 -3.86 13.11
C ASN A 228 1.59 -4.49 11.73
N LEU A 229 1.41 -3.66 10.72
CA LEU A 229 1.41 -4.11 9.34
C LEU A 229 2.71 -3.66 8.70
N ALA A 230 3.46 -4.62 8.17
CA ALA A 230 4.66 -4.34 7.41
C ALA A 230 4.44 -4.81 5.98
N PHE A 231 4.74 -3.95 5.01
CA PHE A 231 4.46 -4.22 3.61
C PHE A 231 5.51 -3.56 2.72
N ARG A 232 5.68 -4.13 1.53
CA ARG A 232 6.61 -3.61 0.53
C ARG A 232 5.99 -2.36 -0.08
N SER A 233 6.65 -1.22 -0.03
CA SER A 233 6.08 0.06 -0.50
C SER A 233 7.12 0.89 -1.26
N PRO A 234 6.73 1.74 -2.24
CA PRO A 234 7.52 2.92 -2.53
C PRO A 234 7.64 3.76 -1.26
N CYS A 235 8.66 4.63 -1.19
CA CYS A 235 8.80 5.52 -0.05
C CYS A 235 7.55 6.42 0.04
N LEU A 236 6.80 6.30 1.15
CA LEU A 236 5.45 6.88 1.28
C LEU A 236 5.44 8.38 1.57
N ALA A 237 6.60 8.93 1.87
CA ALA A 237 6.81 10.35 2.08
C ALA A 237 8.28 10.69 1.82
N ASP A 238 8.52 11.91 1.39
CA ASP A 238 9.85 12.49 1.42
C ASP A 238 10.33 12.62 2.86
N LYS A 239 11.65 12.74 3.02
CA LYS A 239 12.26 12.93 4.33
C LYS A 239 11.79 14.27 4.89
N ILE A 240 10.91 14.22 5.89
CA ILE A 240 10.50 15.40 6.65
C ILE A 240 11.69 15.86 7.50
N GLU A 241 11.96 17.15 7.54
CA GLU A 241 12.94 17.71 8.47
C GLU A 241 12.58 17.33 9.91
N PRO A 242 13.57 17.05 10.78
CA PRO A 242 13.30 16.69 12.16
C PRO A 242 12.49 17.79 12.82
N ASP A 243 11.30 17.44 13.31
CA ASP A 243 10.47 18.39 14.05
C ASP A 243 11.21 18.83 15.32
N PRO A 244 11.48 20.13 15.50
CA PRO A 244 12.26 20.64 16.62
C PRO A 244 11.56 20.43 17.98
N SER A 245 10.26 20.11 17.99
CA SER A 245 9.52 19.78 19.21
C SER A 245 9.71 18.34 19.69
N LEU A 246 10.34 17.47 18.89
CA LEU A 246 10.65 16.10 19.26
C LEU A 246 11.88 16.03 20.16
N PRO A 247 11.96 15.04 21.08
CA PRO A 247 13.17 14.83 21.86
C PRO A 247 14.35 14.48 20.96
N THR A 248 15.55 14.87 21.37
CA THR A 248 16.78 14.40 20.76
C THR A 248 16.87 12.89 20.93
N VAL A 249 17.07 12.16 19.84
CA VAL A 249 17.25 10.71 19.89
C VAL A 249 18.61 10.34 19.34
N THR A 250 19.41 9.63 20.14
CA THR A 250 20.75 9.17 19.73
C THR A 250 20.93 7.68 19.98
N LEU A 251 21.78 7.06 19.16
CA LEU A 251 22.06 5.63 19.25
C LEU A 251 23.34 5.39 20.05
N GLY A 252 23.29 4.44 20.98
CA GLY A 252 24.45 3.90 21.68
C GLY A 252 24.61 2.40 21.43
N GLN A 253 25.63 1.81 22.06
CA GLN A 253 25.80 0.35 22.06
C GLN A 253 24.73 -0.29 22.96
N GLY A 254 23.86 -1.11 22.35
CA GLY A 254 22.76 -1.79 23.04
C GLY A 254 21.63 -0.89 23.54
N VAL A 255 21.61 0.40 23.17
CA VAL A 255 20.69 1.39 23.74
C VAL A 255 20.28 2.44 22.72
N VAL A 256 19.11 3.02 22.94
CA VAL A 256 18.72 4.33 22.39
C VAL A 256 18.56 5.31 23.55
N TYR A 257 19.06 6.53 23.36
CA TYR A 257 18.84 7.63 24.28
C TYR A 257 17.71 8.48 23.74
N VAL A 258 16.69 8.70 24.58
CA VAL A 258 15.58 9.62 24.31
C VAL A 258 15.72 10.77 25.29
N SER A 259 16.19 11.92 24.79
CA SER A 259 16.76 12.98 25.63
C SER A 259 17.83 12.38 26.56
N ASP A 260 17.69 12.54 27.87
CA ASP A 260 18.63 12.00 28.87
C ASP A 260 18.28 10.57 29.32
N THR A 261 17.19 9.99 28.81
CA THR A 261 16.75 8.66 29.26
C THR A 261 17.39 7.56 28.42
N ARG A 262 18.11 6.66 29.10
CA ARG A 262 18.69 5.45 28.48
C ARG A 262 17.65 4.35 28.37
N VAL A 263 17.31 3.95 27.15
CA VAL A 263 16.38 2.85 26.86
C VAL A 263 17.17 1.65 26.29
N PRO A 264 17.22 0.51 27.00
CA PRO A 264 17.91 -0.68 26.52
C PRO A 264 17.18 -1.33 25.34
N LEU A 265 17.93 -1.72 24.31
CA LEU A 265 17.42 -2.41 23.13
C LEU A 265 17.89 -3.86 23.12
N PRO A 266 17.00 -4.86 23.28
CA PRO A 266 17.40 -6.26 23.38
C PRO A 266 18.01 -6.74 22.06
N HIS A 267 19.11 -7.50 22.15
CA HIS A 267 19.86 -8.05 21.00
C HIS A 267 20.43 -7.02 20.03
N TRP A 268 20.42 -5.73 20.39
CA TRP A 268 20.99 -4.66 19.59
C TRP A 268 22.51 -4.58 19.81
N LYS A 269 23.31 -4.65 18.74
CA LYS A 269 24.76 -4.50 18.84
C LYS A 269 25.24 -3.22 18.16
N ARG A 270 24.90 -3.04 16.87
CA ARG A 270 25.42 -1.93 16.05
C ARG A 270 24.29 -1.09 15.46
N GLY A 271 24.03 0.06 16.07
CA GLY A 271 23.02 0.98 15.57
C GLY A 271 23.33 1.55 14.19
N HIS A 272 22.28 1.84 13.42
CA HIS A 272 22.39 2.37 12.08
C HIS A 272 21.59 3.67 11.89
N SER A 273 20.27 3.63 12.10
CA SER A 273 19.39 4.78 11.91
C SER A 273 18.32 4.81 13.00
N VAL A 274 17.86 6.01 13.32
CA VAL A 274 16.80 6.23 14.29
C VAL A 274 15.92 7.39 13.84
N ALA A 275 14.62 7.29 14.10
CA ALA A 275 13.66 8.34 13.86
C ALA A 275 12.67 8.41 15.03
N ALA A 276 12.14 9.61 15.30
CA ALA A 276 11.10 9.85 16.27
C ALA A 276 9.86 10.44 15.59
N SER A 277 8.70 10.25 16.21
CA SER A 277 7.41 10.77 15.75
C SER A 277 6.64 11.44 16.89
N ARG A 278 5.81 12.42 16.54
CA ARG A 278 4.85 13.08 17.44
C ARG A 278 3.90 12.11 18.15
N ALA A 279 3.72 10.91 17.61
CA ALA A 279 2.93 9.82 18.19
C ALA A 279 3.58 9.16 19.44
N GLY A 280 4.72 9.66 19.93
CA GLY A 280 5.45 9.04 21.04
C GLY A 280 6.19 7.78 20.64
N LEU A 281 6.61 7.69 19.38
CA LEU A 281 7.25 6.51 18.82
C LEU A 281 8.68 6.87 18.42
N VAL A 282 9.61 5.98 18.76
CA VAL A 282 10.98 5.97 18.25
C VAL A 282 11.21 4.64 17.55
N VAL A 283 11.69 4.69 16.31
CA VAL A 283 12.07 3.50 15.55
C VAL A 283 13.56 3.52 15.29
N ALA A 284 14.20 2.39 15.58
CA ALA A 284 15.63 2.22 15.42
C ALA A 284 15.95 0.98 14.56
N THR A 285 16.98 1.08 13.72
CA THR A 285 17.53 -0.01 12.89
C THR A 285 18.98 -0.31 13.22
N ALA A 286 19.37 -1.59 13.09
CA ALA A 286 20.73 -2.05 13.34
C ALA A 286 21.42 -2.57 12.06
N LEU A 287 22.74 -2.44 12.00
CA LEU A 287 23.56 -2.88 10.86
C LEU A 287 23.61 -4.41 10.71
N ASP A 288 23.35 -5.15 11.78
CA ASP A 288 23.51 -6.59 11.87
C ASP A 288 22.20 -7.34 12.15
N SER A 289 21.06 -6.68 11.90
CA SER A 289 19.74 -7.25 12.13
C SER A 289 18.77 -6.90 11.01
N GLN A 290 17.76 -7.75 10.84
CA GLN A 290 16.59 -7.50 9.97
C GLN A 290 15.37 -7.02 10.77
N ARG A 291 15.56 -6.72 12.06
CA ARG A 291 14.51 -6.23 12.95
C ARG A 291 14.51 -4.71 13.03
N LEU A 292 13.32 -4.17 13.31
CA LEU A 292 13.13 -2.83 13.83
C LEU A 292 12.94 -2.92 15.34
N TRP A 293 13.45 -1.93 16.05
CA TRP A 293 13.14 -1.72 17.46
C TRP A 293 12.22 -0.53 17.57
N LEU A 294 11.07 -0.74 18.20
CA LEU A 294 10.07 0.27 18.45
C LEU A 294 10.12 0.58 19.94
N VAL A 295 10.39 1.84 20.25
CA VAL A 295 10.36 2.38 21.60
C VAL A 295 9.16 3.31 21.70
N GLU A 296 8.26 3.04 22.64
CA GLU A 296 7.05 3.84 22.82
C GLU A 296 7.07 4.59 24.15
N SER A 297 6.76 5.88 24.09
CA SER A 297 6.47 6.68 25.27
C SER A 297 5.11 6.28 25.88
N PRO A 298 4.95 6.42 27.20
CA PRO A 298 3.63 6.52 27.81
C PRO A 298 2.90 7.79 27.37
#